data_AF-A0A034UYC1-F1
#
_entry.id   AF-A0A034UYC1-F1
#
_cell.length_a   1.000
_cell.length_b   1.000
_cell.length_c   1.000
_cell.angle_alpha   90.00
_cell.angle_beta   90.00
_cell.angle_gamma   90.00
#
_symmetry.space_group_name_H-M   'P 1'
#
loop_
_entity.id
_entity.type
_entity.pdbx_description
1 polymer ?
#
loop_
_entity_poly.entity_id
_entity_poly.type
_entity_poly.pdbx_seq_one_letter_code
_entity_poly.pdbx_strand_id
1 'polypeptide(L)'
;LQYYTGISGRVRSFNFNTVTGRQLSNQDYSICIRAERNFCSIQYNACPDTENNRSRSFTISGNSNNPTGSMVGGGTQVTQNTCINDWLLIGCMRSVDRIPPLAACEDRVCGGTFSAEVGTIQRTVQSSVR
;
A
#
# COMPACT_ATOMS: atom_id res chain seq x y z
N LEU A 1 14.67 -9.31 -4.66
CA LEU A 1 14.98 -8.21 -3.72
C LEU A 1 15.06 -6.90 -4.50
N GLN A 2 14.39 -5.83 -4.05
CA GLN A 2 14.52 -4.46 -4.60
C GLN A 2 15.12 -3.55 -3.52
N TYR A 3 16.08 -2.70 -3.88
CA TYR A 3 16.76 -1.80 -2.95
C TYR A 3 16.75 -0.37 -3.47
N TYR A 4 16.31 0.57 -2.62
CA TYR A 4 16.17 1.98 -2.97
C TYR A 4 16.97 2.88 -2.01
N THR A 5 17.72 3.82 -2.57
CA THR A 5 18.62 4.76 -1.85
C THR A 5 18.41 6.22 -2.23
N GLY A 6 17.26 6.55 -2.81
CA GLY A 6 16.90 7.91 -3.18
C GLY A 6 15.84 8.49 -2.25
N ILE A 7 15.74 9.82 -2.21
CA ILE A 7 14.67 10.54 -1.49
C ILE A 7 13.28 10.28 -2.09
N SER A 8 13.22 9.80 -3.33
CA SER A 8 12.01 9.41 -4.02
C SER A 8 12.31 8.25 -4.97
N GLY A 9 11.26 7.50 -5.31
CA GLY A 9 11.38 6.35 -6.19
C GLY A 9 10.01 5.75 -6.49
N ARG A 10 9.99 4.74 -7.35
CA ARG A 10 8.77 3.99 -7.67
C ARG A 10 9.00 2.52 -7.35
N VAL A 11 8.17 2.01 -6.46
CA VAL A 11 8.13 0.60 -6.08
C VAL A 11 7.13 -0.11 -6.98
N ARG A 12 7.52 -1.25 -7.55
CA ARG A 12 6.68 -2.05 -8.44
C ARG A 12 6.80 -3.52 -8.07
N SER A 13 5.73 -4.29 -8.21
CA SER A 13 5.86 -5.75 -8.16
C SER A 13 6.66 -6.26 -9.35
N PHE A 14 7.26 -7.44 -9.23
CA PHE A 14 8.12 -8.02 -10.28
C PHE A 14 7.39 -8.24 -11.62
N ASN A 15 6.07 -8.43 -11.56
CA ASN A 15 5.21 -8.63 -12.74
C ASN A 15 4.25 -7.44 -12.96
N PHE A 16 4.62 -6.25 -12.47
CA PHE A 16 3.78 -5.07 -12.63
C PHE A 16 3.71 -4.62 -14.09
N ASN A 17 2.49 -4.51 -14.61
CA ASN A 17 2.17 -3.89 -15.90
C ASN A 17 0.72 -3.41 -15.80
N THR A 18 0.44 -2.18 -16.24
CA THR A 18 -0.89 -1.55 -16.12
C THR A 18 -1.96 -2.24 -16.97
N VAL A 19 -1.59 -2.90 -18.06
CA VAL A 19 -2.51 -3.55 -19.00
C VAL A 19 -2.73 -5.01 -18.63
N THR A 20 -1.66 -5.79 -18.51
CA THR A 20 -1.71 -7.26 -18.35
C THR A 20 -1.05 -7.78 -17.09
N GLY A 21 -0.26 -6.95 -16.41
CA GLY A 21 0.50 -7.36 -15.23
C GLY A 21 -0.39 -7.55 -14.02
N ARG A 22 -0.18 -8.65 -13.31
CA ARG A 22 -0.89 -8.96 -12.08
C ARG A 22 0.10 -9.35 -11.01
N GLN A 23 -0.30 -9.14 -9.76
CA GLN A 23 0.41 -9.73 -8.63
C GLN A 23 0.50 -11.24 -8.86
N LEU A 24 1.70 -11.78 -8.69
CA LEU A 24 1.96 -13.20 -8.80
C LEU A 24 1.60 -13.83 -7.45
N SER A 25 0.82 -14.91 -7.47
CA SER A 25 0.48 -15.64 -6.25
C SER A 25 1.73 -16.26 -5.62
N ASN A 26 1.69 -16.42 -4.29
CA ASN A 26 2.74 -17.09 -3.52
C ASN A 26 4.14 -16.46 -3.71
N GLN A 27 4.18 -15.14 -3.85
CA GLN A 27 5.44 -14.39 -3.84
C GLN A 27 5.60 -13.73 -2.49
N ASP A 28 6.56 -14.20 -1.72
CA ASP A 28 7.04 -13.53 -0.52
C ASP A 28 8.37 -12.84 -0.84
N TYR A 29 8.33 -11.53 -1.02
CA TYR A 29 9.52 -10.75 -1.29
C TYR A 29 9.52 -9.46 -0.49
N SER A 30 10.71 -9.12 0.00
CA SER A 30 10.95 -7.88 0.70
C SER A 30 11.50 -6.81 -0.25
N ILE A 31 11.13 -5.56 0.04
CA ILE A 31 11.65 -4.37 -0.61
C ILE A 31 12.33 -3.55 0.48
N CYS A 32 13.61 -3.26 0.30
CA CYS A 32 14.39 -2.52 1.27
C CYS A 32 14.52 -1.08 0.78
N ILE A 33 14.02 -0.13 1.57
CA ILE A 33 14.10 1.30 1.27
C ILE A 33 14.92 1.93 2.39
N ARG A 34 16.05 2.54 2.03
CA ARG A 34 16.90 3.23 2.99
C ARG A 34 16.27 4.57 3.35
N ALA A 35 16.07 4.83 4.64
CA ALA A 35 15.72 6.17 5.11
C ALA A 35 16.91 7.13 4.89
N GLU A 36 16.66 8.24 4.21
CA GLU A 36 17.69 9.27 3.99
C GLU A 36 17.93 10.13 5.25
N ARG A 37 19.14 10.67 5.36
CA ARG A 37 19.48 11.59 6.47
C ARG A 37 18.55 12.80 6.45
N ASN A 38 18.12 13.22 7.64
CA ASN A 38 17.17 14.32 7.88
C ASN A 38 15.71 14.02 7.50
N PHE A 39 15.35 12.77 7.19
CA PHE A 39 13.96 12.36 7.01
C PHE A 39 13.48 11.50 8.20
N CYS A 40 12.27 11.79 8.69
CA CYS A 40 11.66 11.10 9.84
C CYS A 40 10.72 9.97 9.43
N SER A 41 10.19 10.01 8.21
CA SER A 41 9.23 9.03 7.70
C SER A 41 9.38 8.87 6.18
N ILE A 42 8.85 7.76 5.68
CA ILE A 42 8.69 7.50 4.25
C ILE A 42 7.20 7.60 3.94
N GLN A 43 6.87 8.37 2.91
CA GLN A 43 5.50 8.48 2.39
C GLN A 43 5.35 7.61 1.14
N TYR A 44 4.21 6.94 1.05
CA TYR A 44 3.83 6.09 -0.07
C TYR A 44 2.49 6.58 -0.60
N ASN A 45 2.39 6.65 -1.93
CA ASN A 45 1.15 6.90 -2.64
C ASN A 45 1.07 5.95 -3.83
N ALA A 46 -0.14 5.53 -4.19
CA ALA A 46 -0.30 4.78 -5.43
C ALA A 46 -0.01 5.71 -6.61
N CYS A 47 0.76 5.20 -7.58
CA CYS A 47 1.06 5.93 -8.80
C CYS A 47 -0.24 6.27 -9.56
N PRO A 48 -0.29 7.37 -10.33
CA PRO A 48 -1.37 7.55 -11.29
C PRO A 48 -1.32 6.44 -12.33
N ASP A 49 -2.49 5.94 -12.72
CA ASP A 49 -2.70 5.04 -13.84
C ASP A 49 -3.42 5.82 -14.93
N THR A 50 -2.75 5.98 -16.08
CA THR A 50 -3.27 6.71 -17.24
C THR A 50 -3.82 5.79 -18.32
N GLU A 51 -3.61 4.48 -18.19
CA GLU A 51 -3.93 3.49 -19.22
C GLU A 51 -5.33 2.89 -19.02
N ASN A 52 -5.81 2.87 -17.78
CA ASN A 52 -7.09 2.26 -17.42
C ASN A 52 -8.08 3.29 -16.87
N ASN A 53 -9.35 3.14 -17.23
CA ASN A 53 -10.45 3.95 -16.70
C ASN A 53 -10.57 3.83 -15.17
N ARG A 54 -10.26 2.65 -14.62
CA ARG A 54 -10.05 2.44 -13.19
C ARG A 54 -8.55 2.29 -12.94
N SER A 55 -8.02 3.01 -11.96
CA SER A 55 -6.63 2.86 -11.54
C SER A 55 -6.33 1.42 -11.09
N ARG A 56 -5.37 0.79 -11.78
CA ARG A 56 -4.76 -0.50 -11.45
C ARG A 56 -3.36 -0.35 -10.87
N SER A 57 -2.97 0.87 -10.49
CA SER A 57 -1.65 1.12 -9.92
C SER A 57 -1.43 0.43 -8.58
N PHE A 58 -2.51 0.10 -7.86
CA PHE A 58 -2.48 -0.74 -6.67
C PHE A 58 -3.69 -1.69 -6.67
N THR A 59 -3.44 -3.00 -6.74
CA THR A 59 -4.46 -4.03 -6.53
C THR A 59 -3.77 -5.31 -6.05
N ILE A 60 -4.13 -5.75 -4.85
CA ILE A 60 -3.65 -7.01 -4.25
C ILE A 60 -4.79 -8.02 -4.21
N SER A 61 -6.00 -7.57 -3.86
CA SER A 61 -7.18 -8.43 -3.82
C SER A 61 -8.40 -7.73 -4.43
N GLY A 62 -9.35 -8.54 -4.92
CA GLY A 62 -10.52 -8.05 -5.64
C GLY A 62 -10.21 -7.64 -7.07
N ASN A 63 -10.09 -8.65 -7.95
CA ASN A 63 -10.03 -8.47 -9.40
C ASN A 63 -11.44 -8.19 -9.95
N SER A 64 -11.95 -6.97 -9.73
CA SER A 64 -13.23 -6.52 -10.27
C SER A 64 -13.05 -5.25 -11.11
N ASN A 65 -13.87 -5.12 -12.15
CA ASN A 65 -13.99 -3.86 -12.87
C ASN A 65 -14.66 -2.77 -12.01
N ASN A 66 -15.36 -3.16 -10.95
CA ASN A 66 -15.97 -2.26 -9.97
C ASN A 66 -14.98 -1.86 -8.87
N PRO A 67 -15.02 -0.62 -8.35
CA PRO A 67 -14.14 -0.15 -7.27
C PRO A 67 -14.07 -1.12 -6.10
N THR A 68 -12.86 -1.58 -5.78
CA THR A 68 -12.58 -2.44 -4.64
C THR A 68 -11.94 -1.57 -3.57
N GLY A 69 -12.54 -1.53 -2.39
CA GLY A 69 -11.98 -0.78 -1.27
C GLY A 69 -10.61 -1.32 -0.81
N SER A 70 -9.91 -0.51 -0.05
CA SER A 70 -8.81 -0.92 0.81
C SER A 70 -9.36 -1.68 2.00
N MET A 71 -8.64 -2.72 2.39
CA MET A 71 -8.78 -3.41 3.66
C MET A 71 -7.43 -3.35 4.37
N VAL A 72 -7.44 -3.33 5.70
CA VAL A 72 -6.23 -3.22 6.52
C VAL A 72 -6.20 -4.25 7.65
N GLY A 73 -5.00 -4.64 8.06
CA GLY A 73 -4.82 -5.61 9.13
C GLY A 73 -3.51 -5.44 9.88
N GLY A 74 -3.38 -6.19 10.98
CA GLY A 74 -2.22 -6.13 11.86
C GLY A 74 -2.23 -4.96 12.86
N GLY A 75 -3.16 -4.01 12.73
CA GLY A 75 -3.32 -2.89 13.67
C GLY A 75 -4.61 -2.93 14.50
N THR A 76 -5.15 -1.75 14.78
CA THR A 76 -6.24 -1.54 15.75
C THR A 76 -7.55 -1.09 15.09
N GLN A 77 -7.60 -0.98 13.75
CA GLN A 77 -8.87 -0.79 13.05
C GLN A 77 -9.82 -1.98 13.28
N VAL A 78 -11.09 -1.62 13.46
CA VAL A 78 -12.23 -2.37 14.03
C VAL A 78 -12.64 -3.64 13.24
N THR A 79 -11.96 -3.97 12.15
CA THR A 79 -12.20 -5.20 11.38
C THR A 79 -11.11 -6.22 11.69
N GLN A 80 -11.45 -7.22 12.50
CA GLN A 80 -10.52 -8.28 12.92
C GLN A 80 -9.78 -8.88 11.72
N ASN A 81 -8.44 -8.77 11.75
CA ASN A 81 -7.46 -9.46 10.92
C ASN A 81 -7.88 -9.64 9.45
N THR A 82 -8.13 -8.53 8.75
CA THR A 82 -8.34 -8.58 7.31
C THR A 82 -7.00 -8.61 6.58
N CYS A 83 -6.96 -9.08 5.33
CA CYS A 83 -5.72 -9.32 4.58
C CYS A 83 -4.86 -10.47 5.12
N ILE A 84 -5.47 -11.67 5.26
CA ILE A 84 -4.82 -12.91 5.73
C ILE A 84 -4.27 -13.81 4.62
N ASN A 85 -4.65 -13.57 3.37
CA ASN A 85 -4.21 -14.37 2.22
C ASN A 85 -3.06 -13.66 1.49
N ASP A 86 -3.35 -12.46 0.96
CA ASP A 86 -2.38 -11.60 0.28
C ASP A 86 -2.44 -10.19 0.86
N TRP A 87 -1.28 -9.59 1.12
CA TRP A 87 -1.16 -8.24 1.64
C TRP A 87 0.18 -7.62 1.25
N LEU A 88 0.21 -6.29 1.25
CA LEU A 88 1.44 -5.52 1.32
C LEU A 88 1.66 -5.13 2.78
N LEU A 89 2.85 -5.46 3.29
CA LEU A 89 3.25 -5.08 4.63
C LEU A 89 4.05 -3.77 4.58
N ILE A 90 3.55 -2.75 5.30
CA ILE A 90 4.26 -1.50 5.58
C ILE A 90 4.14 -1.28 7.08
N GLY A 91 5.24 -1.43 7.81
CA GLY A 91 5.23 -1.33 9.27
C GLY A 91 4.66 0.01 9.74
N CYS A 92 3.70 -0.05 10.65
CA CYS A 92 3.02 1.11 11.25
C CYS A 92 2.63 2.20 10.23
N MET A 93 1.92 1.82 9.17
CA MET A 93 1.37 2.77 8.20
C MET A 93 0.20 3.59 8.77
N ARG A 94 0.15 4.87 8.41
CA ARG A 94 -0.92 5.82 8.78
C ARG A 94 -1.27 6.71 7.60
N SER A 95 -2.54 7.03 7.40
CA SER A 95 -2.95 8.03 6.40
C SER A 95 -2.47 9.43 6.83
N VAL A 96 -1.80 10.16 5.95
CA VAL A 96 -1.21 11.48 6.25
C VAL A 96 -2.30 12.54 6.51
N ASP A 97 -3.38 12.50 5.71
CA ASP A 97 -4.41 13.55 5.69
C ASP A 97 -5.63 13.24 6.58
N ARG A 98 -5.49 12.31 7.54
CA ARG A 98 -6.62 11.87 8.36
C ARG A 98 -6.89 12.84 9.52
N ILE A 99 -8.14 13.30 9.63
CA ILE A 99 -8.65 14.09 10.76
C ILE A 99 -9.92 13.40 11.31
N PRO A 100 -9.98 13.03 12.60
CA PRO A 100 -8.89 13.06 13.59
C PRO A 100 -7.82 12.00 13.30
N PRO A 101 -6.55 12.26 13.67
CA PRO A 101 -5.46 11.31 13.45
C PRO A 101 -5.73 10.01 14.22
N LEU A 102 -5.40 8.90 13.57
CA LEU A 102 -5.51 7.57 14.14
C LEU A 102 -4.39 7.41 15.18
N ALA A 103 -4.75 7.12 16.44
CA ALA A 103 -3.77 6.86 17.49
C ALA A 103 -2.94 5.60 17.18
N ALA A 104 -3.62 4.61 16.61
CA ALA A 104 -3.07 3.36 16.11
C ALA A 104 -2.54 3.45 14.67
N CYS A 105 -1.75 2.46 14.30
CA CYS A 105 -1.32 2.23 12.93
C CYS A 105 -1.62 0.79 12.52
N GLU A 106 -1.59 0.57 11.22
CA GLU A 106 -1.81 -0.73 10.60
C GLU A 106 -0.49 -1.24 10.01
N ASP A 107 -0.36 -2.54 9.81
CA ASP A 107 0.84 -3.13 9.22
C ASP A 107 0.59 -3.68 7.82
N ARG A 108 -0.65 -4.06 7.52
CA ARG A 108 -1.02 -4.76 6.29
C ARG A 108 -2.10 -3.97 5.55
N VAL A 109 -1.96 -3.88 4.24
CA VAL A 109 -2.99 -3.39 3.32
C VAL A 109 -3.25 -4.40 2.21
N CYS A 110 -4.51 -4.58 1.86
CA CYS A 110 -4.94 -5.33 0.68
C CYS A 110 -6.17 -4.66 0.05
N GLY A 111 -6.74 -5.27 -0.99
CA GLY A 111 -7.84 -4.72 -1.77
C GLY A 111 -7.38 -4.09 -3.07
N GLY A 112 -8.17 -3.13 -3.58
CA GLY A 112 -7.91 -2.46 -4.86
C GLY A 112 -7.90 -0.93 -4.77
N THR A 113 -7.75 -0.41 -3.56
CA THR A 113 -7.50 1.00 -3.25
C THR A 113 -6.33 1.05 -2.28
N PHE A 114 -5.42 2.01 -2.43
CA PHE A 114 -4.29 2.16 -1.52
C PHE A 114 -4.61 3.18 -0.42
N SER A 115 -4.71 2.71 0.81
CA SER A 115 -5.00 3.54 1.98
C SER A 115 -4.66 2.76 3.26
N ALA A 116 -4.35 3.47 4.35
CA ALA A 116 -4.22 2.89 5.68
C ALA A 116 -5.56 2.84 6.44
N GLU A 117 -6.67 2.98 5.71
CA GLU A 117 -8.03 2.95 6.25
C GLU A 117 -8.93 2.08 5.36
N VAL A 118 -9.90 1.39 5.97
CA VAL A 118 -10.95 0.69 5.21
C VAL A 118 -11.81 1.70 4.44
N GLY A 119 -11.95 1.52 3.14
CA GLY A 119 -12.81 2.38 2.30
C GLY A 119 -12.41 2.39 0.83
N THR A 120 -13.00 3.26 0.03
CA THR A 120 -12.72 3.37 -1.42
C THR A 120 -11.94 4.63 -1.79
N ILE A 121 -11.50 5.39 -0.78
CA ILE A 121 -10.75 6.63 -0.98
C ILE A 121 -9.26 6.32 -0.87
N GLN A 122 -8.53 6.57 -1.94
CA GLN A 122 -7.08 6.48 -1.95
C GLN A 122 -6.48 7.60 -1.08
N ARG A 123 -5.50 7.27 -0.25
CA ARG A 123 -4.77 8.24 0.57
C ARG A 123 -3.27 7.99 0.53
N THR A 124 -2.49 9.05 0.71
CA THR A 124 -1.06 8.93 1.00
C THR A 124 -0.89 8.37 2.40
N VAL A 125 -0.04 7.35 2.52
CA VAL A 125 0.29 6.73 3.81
C VAL A 125 1.73 7.03 4.17
N GLN A 126 2.00 7.23 5.46
CA GLN A 126 3.33 7.40 6.00
C GLN A 126 3.69 6.23 6.92
N SER A 127 4.96 5.84 6.90
CA SER A 127 5.55 4.94 7.89
C SER A 127 6.77 5.62 8.52
N SER A 128 6.85 5.55 9.84
CA SER A 128 7.96 6.08 10.65
C SER A 128 8.85 4.97 11.23
N VAL A 129 8.61 3.72 10.85
CA VAL A 129 9.41 2.59 11.32
C VAL A 129 10.76 2.61 10.60
N ARG A 130 11.84 2.53 11.38
CA ARG A 130 13.24 2.56 10.93
C ARG A 130 13.88 1.20 11.13
#